data_AF-L1MCU0-F1
#
_entry.id   AF-L1MCU0-F1
#
_cell.length_a   1.000
_cell.length_b   1.000
_cell.length_c   1.000
_cell.angle_alpha   90.00
_cell.angle_beta   90.00
_cell.angle_gamma   90.00
#
_symmetry.space_group_name_H-M   'P 1'
#
loop_
_entity.id
_entity.type
_entity.pdbx_description
1 polymer ?
#
loop_
_entity_poly.entity_id
_entity_poly.type
_entity_poly.pdbx_seq_one_letter_code
_entity_poly.pdbx_strand_id
1 'polypeptide(L)'
;MSSFQKYLFFDTETTGIPQNYKAPCTDINNWPRLIQLGWLLTDAEGQILSEGNHIVRPEGFEIPKAASDVHGITTEIALAEGQSLLDVIFAFGTDLNRSDCVVGHNLDYDLHVLGAEYVRLGYDSRIMFARPTLCTMQATIDYCNIPGAYGPKWPKLMELYTKLFGKGFDGAHDAMADIVATKECFFELLRRGIVRLQ
;
A
#
# COMPACT_ATOMS: atom_id res chain seq x y z
N MET A 1 6.25 10.17 -23.10
CA MET A 1 5.18 9.31 -22.56
C MET A 1 5.87 8.26 -21.71
N SER A 2 5.38 8.01 -20.49
CA SER A 2 5.81 6.87 -19.68
C SER A 2 5.78 5.60 -20.51
N SER A 3 6.83 4.78 -20.48
CA SER A 3 6.85 3.50 -21.20
C SER A 3 6.07 2.40 -20.48
N PHE A 4 5.73 2.59 -19.20
CA PHE A 4 5.04 1.58 -18.40
C PHE A 4 3.64 1.31 -18.92
N GLN A 5 3.34 0.04 -19.15
CA GLN A 5 2.05 -0.45 -19.65
C GLN A 5 1.16 -0.93 -18.51
N LYS A 6 1.75 -1.30 -17.37
CA LYS A 6 1.01 -1.82 -16.22
C LYS A 6 1.47 -1.23 -14.89
N TYR A 7 0.50 -0.81 -14.10
CA TYR A 7 0.70 -0.27 -12.76
C TYR A 7 0.06 -1.19 -11.73
N LEU A 8 0.81 -1.52 -10.68
CA LEU A 8 0.28 -2.23 -9.52
C LEU A 8 0.11 -1.24 -8.37
N PHE A 9 -1.09 -1.16 -7.84
CA PHE A 9 -1.43 -0.43 -6.63
C PHE A 9 -1.67 -1.42 -5.51
N PHE A 10 -1.16 -1.15 -4.31
CA PHE A 10 -1.44 -1.99 -3.15
C PHE A 10 -1.34 -1.18 -1.86
N ASP A 11 -1.97 -1.71 -0.81
CA ASP A 11 -2.03 -1.13 0.52
C ASP A 11 -2.15 -2.26 1.56
N THR A 12 -1.66 -2.01 2.76
CA THR A 12 -1.61 -3.01 3.82
C THR A 12 -2.27 -2.53 5.12
N GLU A 13 -3.12 -3.39 5.69
CA GLU A 13 -3.50 -3.26 7.09
C GLU A 13 -2.59 -4.13 7.95
N THR A 14 -2.20 -3.61 9.10
CA THR A 14 -1.10 -4.19 9.90
C THR A 14 -1.36 -4.08 11.38
N THR A 15 -0.65 -4.88 12.18
CA THR A 15 -0.81 -4.90 13.65
C THR A 15 -0.35 -3.62 14.36
N GLY A 16 0.16 -2.62 13.65
CA GLY A 16 0.66 -1.38 14.26
C GLY A 16 1.66 -0.68 13.34
N ILE A 17 2.65 0.00 13.92
CA ILE A 17 3.71 0.70 13.20
C ILE A 17 5.08 0.13 13.58
N PRO A 18 6.13 0.30 12.76
CA PRO A 18 7.47 -0.17 13.11
C PRO A 18 8.05 0.62 14.29
N GLN A 19 8.98 -0.02 15.02
CA GLN A 19 9.75 0.66 16.06
C GLN A 19 10.67 1.73 15.47
N ASN A 20 11.19 1.47 14.27
CA ASN A 20 12.05 2.34 13.50
C ASN A 20 11.71 2.23 12.00
N TYR A 21 11.19 3.31 11.44
CA TYR A 21 10.87 3.41 10.01
C TYR A 21 12.09 3.29 9.07
N LYS A 22 13.32 3.41 9.58
CA LYS A 22 14.55 3.31 8.79
C LYS A 22 15.19 1.93 8.84
N ALA A 23 14.65 0.98 9.59
CA ALA A 23 15.22 -0.35 9.69
C ALA A 23 14.99 -1.13 8.38
N PRO A 24 15.94 -1.97 7.92
CA PRO A 24 15.70 -2.81 6.75
C PRO A 24 14.56 -3.79 7.03
N CYS A 25 13.84 -4.23 5.98
CA CYS A 25 12.76 -5.20 6.11
C CYS A 25 13.23 -6.59 6.63
N THR A 26 14.54 -6.87 6.56
CA THR A 26 15.16 -8.06 7.14
C THR A 26 15.22 -8.03 8.67
N ASP A 27 15.07 -6.86 9.30
CA ASP A 27 14.84 -6.76 10.74
C ASP A 27 13.36 -7.04 11.04
N ILE A 28 12.97 -8.31 10.93
CA ILE A 28 11.57 -8.74 10.97
C ILE A 28 10.84 -8.41 12.28
N ASN A 29 11.56 -8.17 13.37
CA ASN A 29 10.97 -7.81 14.67
C ASN A 29 10.66 -6.32 14.77
N ASN A 30 11.31 -5.50 13.95
CA ASN A 30 11.01 -4.07 13.86
C ASN A 30 9.64 -3.81 13.20
N TRP A 31 9.32 -4.59 12.16
CA TRP A 31 8.14 -4.38 11.32
C TRP A 31 6.91 -5.11 11.85
N PRO A 32 5.70 -4.54 11.71
CA PRO A 32 4.46 -5.18 12.15
C PRO A 32 4.11 -6.42 11.30
N ARG A 33 3.05 -7.12 11.70
CA ARG A 33 2.48 -8.24 10.94
C ARG A 33 1.40 -7.75 9.98
N LEU A 34 1.35 -8.36 8.81
CA LEU A 34 0.31 -8.16 7.81
C LEU A 34 -1.02 -8.74 8.30
N ILE A 35 -2.10 -7.96 8.17
CA ILE A 35 -3.48 -8.34 8.50
C ILE A 35 -4.34 -8.39 7.25
N GLN A 36 -4.20 -7.42 6.35
CA GLN A 36 -4.92 -7.40 5.08
C GLN A 36 -3.99 -6.91 3.99
N LEU A 37 -4.14 -7.50 2.80
CA LEU A 37 -3.47 -7.05 1.59
C LEU A 37 -4.51 -6.84 0.49
N GLY A 38 -4.67 -5.59 0.08
CA GLY A 38 -5.40 -5.22 -1.12
C GLY A 38 -4.44 -4.93 -2.27
N TRP A 39 -4.82 -5.22 -3.51
CA TRP A 39 -4.13 -4.73 -4.69
C TRP A 39 -5.03 -4.58 -5.92
N LEU A 40 -4.61 -3.70 -6.83
CA LEU A 40 -5.16 -3.52 -8.17
C LEU A 40 -4.01 -3.53 -9.18
N LEU A 41 -4.09 -4.39 -10.20
CA LEU A 41 -3.25 -4.30 -11.39
C LEU A 41 -4.05 -3.63 -12.50
N THR A 42 -3.50 -2.56 -13.08
CA THR A 42 -4.15 -1.82 -14.17
C THR A 42 -3.29 -1.79 -15.42
N ASP A 43 -3.91 -1.49 -16.57
CA ASP A 43 -3.18 -1.03 -17.75
C ASP A 43 -2.80 0.47 -17.65
N ALA A 44 -2.29 1.03 -18.75
CA ALA A 44 -1.82 2.40 -18.83
C ALA A 44 -2.95 3.44 -18.85
N GLU A 45 -4.16 3.00 -19.18
CA GLU A 45 -5.38 3.80 -19.22
C GLU A 45 -6.14 3.74 -17.88
N GLY A 46 -5.68 2.90 -16.94
CA GLY A 46 -6.25 2.74 -15.61
C GLY A 46 -7.42 1.76 -15.53
N GLN A 47 -7.61 0.96 -16.58
CA GLN A 47 -8.54 -0.17 -16.57
C GLN A 47 -7.95 -1.31 -15.74
N ILE A 48 -8.78 -1.87 -14.86
CA ILE A 48 -8.39 -2.96 -13.97
C ILE A 48 -8.23 -4.24 -14.79
N LEU A 49 -7.07 -4.88 -14.66
CA LEU A 49 -6.69 -6.15 -15.28
C LEU A 49 -6.77 -7.32 -14.30
N SER A 50 -6.56 -7.06 -13.01
CA SER A 50 -6.63 -8.02 -11.90
C SER A 50 -6.75 -7.26 -10.58
N GLU A 51 -7.33 -7.89 -9.58
CA GLU A 51 -7.46 -7.35 -8.23
C GLU A 51 -7.42 -8.47 -7.19
N GLY A 52 -7.07 -8.12 -5.97
CA GLY A 52 -7.20 -9.00 -4.82
C GLY A 52 -7.41 -8.22 -3.54
N ASN A 53 -8.14 -8.82 -2.60
CA ASN A 53 -8.38 -8.27 -1.27
C ASN A 53 -8.50 -9.41 -0.27
N HIS A 54 -7.45 -9.61 0.53
CA HIS A 54 -7.34 -10.80 1.36
C HIS A 54 -6.96 -10.43 2.79
N ILE A 55 -7.73 -10.95 3.75
CA ILE A 55 -7.34 -10.99 5.16
C ILE A 55 -6.36 -12.14 5.35
N VAL A 56 -5.29 -11.90 6.10
CA VAL A 56 -4.29 -12.89 6.48
C VAL A 56 -4.65 -13.45 7.85
N ARG A 57 -4.73 -14.78 7.92
CA ARG A 57 -4.96 -15.48 9.18
C ARG A 57 -3.74 -15.33 10.09
N PRO A 58 -3.92 -14.87 11.34
CA PRO A 58 -2.80 -14.70 12.24
C PRO A 58 -2.24 -16.05 12.70
N GLU A 59 -0.92 -16.16 12.65
CA GLU A 59 -0.17 -17.34 13.10
C GLU A 59 0.87 -16.90 14.14
N GLY A 60 0.59 -17.20 15.41
CA GLY A 60 1.47 -16.88 16.54
C GLY A 60 1.45 -15.42 16.99
N PHE A 61 0.39 -14.66 16.67
CA PHE A 61 0.19 -13.29 17.14
C PHE A 61 -1.30 -12.96 17.29
N GLU A 62 -1.60 -11.90 18.04
CA GLU A 62 -2.93 -11.32 18.13
C GLU A 62 -2.93 -9.94 17.47
N ILE A 63 -4.06 -9.54 16.91
CA ILE A 63 -4.25 -8.19 16.37
C ILE A 63 -4.53 -7.24 17.54
N PRO A 64 -3.68 -6.23 17.77
CA PRO A 64 -3.90 -5.27 18.86
C PRO A 64 -5.20 -4.49 18.68
N LYS A 65 -5.91 -4.25 19.78
CA LYS A 65 -7.17 -3.50 19.79
C LYS A 65 -7.05 -2.15 19.06
N ALA A 66 -5.97 -1.42 19.32
CA ALA A 66 -5.70 -0.14 18.67
C ALA A 66 -5.56 -0.22 17.14
N ALA A 67 -5.06 -1.34 16.60
CA ALA A 67 -5.03 -1.56 15.15
C ALA A 67 -6.43 -1.91 14.63
N SER A 68 -7.11 -2.86 15.28
CA SER A 68 -8.47 -3.26 14.87
C SER A 68 -9.51 -2.14 14.98
N ASP A 69 -9.31 -1.16 15.87
CA ASP A 69 -10.19 0.03 15.97
C ASP A 69 -10.00 0.99 14.79
N VAL A 70 -8.88 0.90 14.06
CA VAL A 70 -8.61 1.68 12.85
C VAL A 70 -9.19 0.99 11.62
N HIS A 71 -8.82 -0.27 11.39
CA HIS A 71 -9.14 -1.00 10.14
C HIS A 71 -10.30 -2.01 10.28
N GLY A 72 -10.89 -2.16 11.47
CA GLY A 72 -12.09 -2.97 11.69
C GLY A 72 -11.89 -4.49 11.74
N ILE A 73 -10.68 -5.02 11.56
CA ILE A 73 -10.41 -6.47 11.53
C ILE A 73 -9.90 -6.91 12.90
N THR A 74 -10.70 -7.68 13.63
CA THR A 74 -10.28 -8.26 14.91
C THR A 74 -9.56 -9.60 14.71
N THR A 75 -8.87 -10.08 15.75
CA THR A 75 -8.26 -11.42 15.73
C THR A 75 -9.30 -12.50 15.41
N GLU A 76 -10.51 -12.40 15.93
CA GLU A 76 -11.59 -13.35 15.69
C GLU A 76 -12.02 -13.36 14.21
N ILE A 77 -12.17 -12.18 13.61
CA ILE A 77 -12.48 -12.04 12.17
C ILE A 77 -11.35 -12.66 11.34
N ALA A 78 -10.11 -12.29 11.63
CA ALA A 78 -8.95 -12.77 10.87
C ALA A 78 -8.73 -14.29 11.02
N LEU A 79 -9.08 -14.88 12.17
CA LEU A 79 -9.05 -16.34 12.36
C LEU A 79 -10.17 -17.06 11.58
N ALA A 80 -11.35 -16.46 11.50
CA ALA A 80 -12.51 -17.05 10.84
C ALA A 80 -12.46 -16.93 9.31
N GLU A 81 -12.01 -15.78 8.80
CA GLU A 81 -12.10 -15.41 7.38
C GLU A 81 -10.73 -15.35 6.69
N GLY A 82 -9.64 -15.32 7.46
CA GLY A 82 -8.30 -15.14 6.93
C GLY A 82 -7.76 -16.35 6.17
N GLN A 83 -6.92 -16.05 5.18
CA GLN A 83 -6.20 -17.01 4.37
C GLN A 83 -4.76 -17.16 4.87
N SER A 84 -4.06 -18.22 4.45
CA SER A 84 -2.65 -18.36 4.84
C SER A 84 -1.82 -17.22 4.23
N LEU A 85 -0.84 -16.73 4.99
CA LEU A 85 0.07 -15.68 4.52
C LEU A 85 0.75 -16.07 3.20
N LEU A 86 1.11 -17.36 3.08
CA LEU A 86 1.77 -17.91 1.90
C LEU A 86 0.90 -17.77 0.65
N ASP A 87 -0.37 -18.17 0.73
CA ASP A 87 -1.30 -18.10 -0.41
C ASP A 87 -1.54 -16.66 -0.86
N VAL A 88 -1.71 -15.74 0.10
CA VAL A 88 -1.91 -14.32 -0.17
C VAL A 88 -0.70 -13.70 -0.86
N ILE A 89 0.52 -13.98 -0.36
CA ILE A 89 1.76 -13.48 -0.96
C ILE A 89 2.00 -14.06 -2.36
N PHE A 90 1.65 -15.33 -2.61
CA PHE A 90 1.75 -15.91 -3.95
C PHE A 90 0.76 -15.29 -4.94
N ALA A 91 -0.48 -15.06 -4.52
CA ALA A 91 -1.48 -14.39 -5.34
C ALA A 91 -1.03 -12.96 -5.71
N PHE A 92 -0.62 -12.17 -4.72
CA PHE A 92 -0.06 -10.84 -4.94
C PHE A 92 1.20 -10.87 -5.81
N GLY A 93 2.13 -11.80 -5.54
CA GLY A 93 3.37 -11.97 -6.27
C GLY A 93 3.15 -12.27 -7.77
N THR A 94 2.05 -12.93 -8.12
CA THR A 94 1.67 -13.18 -9.51
C THR A 94 1.37 -11.87 -10.26
N ASP A 95 0.63 -10.96 -9.65
CA ASP A 95 0.32 -9.66 -10.23
C ASP A 95 1.48 -8.66 -10.15
N LEU A 96 2.25 -8.70 -9.06
CA LEU A 96 3.53 -8.00 -8.96
C LEU A 96 4.46 -8.40 -10.10
N ASN A 97 4.54 -9.68 -10.45
CA ASN A 97 5.38 -10.12 -11.56
C ASN A 97 4.94 -9.64 -12.94
N ARG A 98 3.69 -9.22 -13.08
CA ARG A 98 3.13 -8.67 -14.32
C ARG A 98 3.27 -7.15 -14.42
N SER A 99 3.60 -6.45 -13.33
CA SER A 99 3.63 -4.99 -13.29
C SER A 99 4.98 -4.41 -13.72
N ASP A 100 4.92 -3.23 -14.34
CA ASP A 100 6.12 -2.50 -14.74
C ASP A 100 6.50 -1.44 -13.68
N CYS A 101 5.52 -0.95 -12.94
CA CYS A 101 5.70 0.05 -11.89
C CYS A 101 4.73 -0.21 -10.73
N VAL A 102 5.19 0.02 -9.51
CA VAL A 102 4.43 -0.14 -8.28
C VAL A 102 4.10 1.24 -7.72
N VAL A 103 2.83 1.47 -7.41
CA VAL A 103 2.31 2.77 -6.97
C VAL A 103 1.59 2.60 -5.64
N GLY A 104 1.75 3.57 -4.74
CA GLY A 104 1.05 3.54 -3.45
C GLY A 104 1.00 4.92 -2.80
N HIS A 105 0.35 4.99 -1.65
CA HIS A 105 0.36 6.16 -0.79
C HIS A 105 1.04 5.76 0.54
N ASN A 106 2.12 6.45 0.93
CA ASN A 106 3.02 5.96 1.99
C ASN A 106 3.75 4.63 1.67
N LEU A 107 3.91 4.33 0.38
CA LEU A 107 4.38 3.06 -0.19
C LEU A 107 5.64 2.44 0.44
N ASP A 108 6.58 3.25 0.93
CA ASP A 108 7.81 2.71 1.55
C ASP A 108 7.48 1.83 2.77
N TYR A 109 6.46 2.21 3.52
CA TYR A 109 5.95 1.42 4.64
C TYR A 109 5.46 0.04 4.18
N ASP A 110 4.56 0.02 3.20
CA ASP A 110 3.93 -1.21 2.72
C ASP A 110 4.94 -2.17 2.07
N LEU A 111 5.91 -1.62 1.33
CA LEU A 111 7.02 -2.38 0.76
C LEU A 111 7.85 -3.09 1.83
N HIS A 112 8.12 -2.42 2.95
CA HIS A 112 8.89 -3.00 4.04
C HIS A 112 8.08 -4.00 4.87
N VAL A 113 6.79 -3.76 5.09
CA VAL A 113 5.88 -4.72 5.74
C VAL A 113 5.84 -6.02 4.94
N LEU A 114 5.55 -5.95 3.63
CA LEU A 114 5.57 -7.13 2.78
C LEU A 114 6.96 -7.75 2.70
N GLY A 115 8.00 -6.94 2.54
CA GLY A 115 9.39 -7.42 2.57
C GLY A 115 9.70 -8.23 3.83
N ALA A 116 9.23 -7.79 4.99
CA ALA A 116 9.41 -8.52 6.25
C ALA A 116 8.61 -9.84 6.26
N GLU A 117 7.39 -9.87 5.73
CA GLU A 117 6.62 -11.13 5.61
C GLU A 117 7.28 -12.13 4.65
N TYR A 118 7.87 -11.67 3.54
CA TYR A 118 8.70 -12.52 2.68
C TYR A 118 9.85 -13.14 3.46
N VAL A 119 10.57 -12.36 4.29
CA VAL A 119 11.66 -12.89 5.13
C VAL A 119 11.15 -13.88 6.18
N ARG A 120 10.01 -13.61 6.82
CA ARG A 120 9.40 -14.54 7.81
C ARG A 120 9.04 -15.89 7.20
N LEU A 121 8.63 -15.90 5.92
CA LEU A 121 8.37 -17.12 5.16
C LEU A 121 9.65 -17.78 4.59
N GLY A 122 10.83 -17.17 4.76
CA GLY A 122 12.09 -17.69 4.24
C GLY A 122 12.33 -17.38 2.75
N TYR A 123 11.62 -16.40 2.18
CA TYR A 123 11.81 -15.92 0.81
C TYR A 123 12.66 -14.64 0.75
N ASP A 124 13.13 -14.33 -0.46
CA ASP A 124 13.93 -13.15 -0.74
C ASP A 124 13.07 -11.89 -0.82
N SER A 125 13.28 -10.94 0.11
CA SER A 125 12.54 -9.68 0.15
C SER A 125 12.88 -8.71 -0.97
N ARG A 126 13.97 -8.91 -1.71
CA ARG A 126 14.38 -8.03 -2.82
C ARG A 126 13.33 -7.94 -3.92
N ILE A 127 12.44 -8.94 -4.03
CA ILE A 127 11.33 -8.92 -4.99
C ILE A 127 10.42 -7.69 -4.83
N MET A 128 10.24 -7.21 -3.60
CA MET A 128 9.43 -6.02 -3.31
C MET A 128 10.08 -4.73 -3.84
N PHE A 129 11.41 -4.71 -3.95
CA PHE A 129 12.18 -3.53 -4.34
C PHE A 129 12.74 -3.63 -5.77
N ALA A 130 12.33 -4.66 -6.53
CA ALA A 130 12.89 -4.97 -7.85
C ALA A 130 12.33 -4.11 -8.99
N ARG A 131 11.29 -3.30 -8.72
CA ARG A 131 10.57 -2.51 -9.72
C ARG A 131 10.66 -1.01 -9.43
N PRO A 132 10.55 -0.16 -10.45
CA PRO A 132 10.26 1.26 -10.26
C PRO A 132 9.05 1.47 -9.35
N THR A 133 9.15 2.45 -8.46
CA THR A 133 8.09 2.79 -7.51
C THR A 133 7.69 4.25 -7.63
N LEU A 134 6.42 4.55 -7.29
CA LEU A 134 5.93 5.91 -7.14
C LEU A 134 5.06 6.02 -5.90
N CYS A 135 5.52 6.80 -4.93
CA CYS A 135 4.76 7.12 -3.74
C CYS A 135 4.00 8.45 -3.95
N THR A 136 2.68 8.38 -4.06
CA THR A 136 1.84 9.58 -4.30
C THR A 136 1.94 10.58 -3.15
N MET A 137 2.12 10.11 -1.90
CA MET A 137 2.38 10.95 -0.73
C MET A 137 3.62 11.83 -0.93
N GLN A 138 4.75 11.22 -1.33
CA GLN A 138 6.00 11.94 -1.54
C GLN A 138 5.94 12.84 -2.78
N ALA A 139 5.39 12.32 -3.88
CA ALA A 139 5.30 13.03 -5.15
C ALA A 139 4.40 14.28 -5.09
N THR A 140 3.57 14.41 -4.05
CA THR A 140 2.59 15.51 -3.93
C THR A 140 2.83 16.42 -2.73
N ILE A 141 3.99 16.34 -2.06
CA ILE A 141 4.33 17.24 -0.95
C ILE A 141 4.21 18.71 -1.37
N ASP A 142 4.89 19.09 -2.47
CA ASP A 142 4.89 20.47 -2.97
C ASP A 142 3.54 20.85 -3.61
N TYR A 143 2.87 19.89 -4.24
CA TYR A 143 1.55 20.12 -4.82
C TYR A 143 0.51 20.41 -3.74
N CYS A 144 0.48 19.61 -2.68
CA CYS A 144 -0.44 19.77 -1.55
C CYS A 144 -0.07 20.99 -0.70
N ASN A 145 1.23 21.21 -0.46
CA ASN A 145 1.80 22.34 0.28
C ASN A 145 1.09 22.60 1.62
N ILE A 146 0.81 21.53 2.37
CA ILE A 146 0.06 21.63 3.63
C ILE A 146 1.04 22.01 4.75
N PRO A 147 0.81 23.09 5.53
CA PRO A 147 1.72 23.50 6.58
C PRO A 147 1.98 22.40 7.62
N GLY A 148 3.25 22.20 7.97
CA GLY A 148 3.74 21.33 9.04
C GLY A 148 4.80 22.02 9.89
N ALA A 149 5.29 21.33 10.92
CA ALA A 149 6.22 21.91 11.89
C ALA A 149 7.57 22.37 11.30
N TYR A 150 8.02 21.73 10.21
CA TYR A 150 9.34 21.96 9.60
C TYR A 150 9.26 22.28 8.10
N GLY A 151 8.11 22.76 7.64
CA GLY A 151 7.80 22.93 6.21
C GLY A 151 6.55 22.13 5.81
N PRO A 152 6.29 21.97 4.51
CA PRO A 152 5.14 21.21 4.03
C PRO A 152 5.16 19.78 4.59
N LYS A 153 4.08 19.38 5.26
CA LYS A 153 3.94 18.01 5.76
C LYS A 153 3.58 17.06 4.63
N TRP A 154 3.80 15.77 4.87
CA TRP A 154 3.28 14.72 4.01
C TRP A 154 1.74 14.77 3.99
N PRO A 155 1.11 14.81 2.81
CA PRO A 155 -0.33 14.79 2.71
C PRO A 155 -0.85 13.40 3.05
N LYS A 156 -1.96 13.32 3.80
CA LYS A 156 -2.76 12.11 3.91
C LYS A 156 -3.47 11.85 2.57
N LEU A 157 -3.86 10.60 2.31
CA LEU A 157 -4.56 10.24 1.09
C LEU A 157 -5.85 11.06 0.90
N MET A 158 -6.65 11.19 1.96
CA MET A 158 -7.86 12.02 1.96
C MET A 158 -7.60 13.49 1.61
N GLU A 159 -6.47 14.06 2.07
CA GLU A 159 -6.12 15.46 1.77
C GLU A 159 -5.72 15.62 0.30
N LEU A 160 -4.91 14.69 -0.22
CA LEU A 160 -4.55 14.65 -1.64
C LEU A 160 -5.80 14.49 -2.51
N TYR A 161 -6.65 13.51 -2.19
CA TYR A 161 -7.88 13.22 -2.91
C TYR A 161 -8.82 14.44 -2.91
N THR A 162 -9.04 15.06 -1.75
CA THR A 162 -9.85 16.29 -1.65
C THR A 162 -9.27 17.42 -2.49
N LYS A 163 -7.94 17.59 -2.50
CA LYS A 163 -7.29 18.63 -3.32
C LYS A 163 -7.44 18.39 -4.82
N LEU A 164 -7.44 17.13 -5.25
CA LEU A 164 -7.61 16.77 -6.66
C LEU A 164 -9.07 16.90 -7.09
N PHE A 165 -10.01 16.39 -6.30
CA PHE A 165 -11.40 16.19 -6.75
C PHE A 165 -12.42 17.13 -6.10
N GLY A 166 -12.03 17.93 -5.11
CA GLY A 166 -12.92 18.85 -4.39
C GLY A 166 -13.90 18.17 -3.44
N LYS A 167 -13.74 16.86 -3.20
CA LYS A 167 -14.57 16.03 -2.32
C LYS A 167 -13.71 14.94 -1.67
N GLY A 168 -14.15 14.40 -0.53
CA GLY A 168 -13.57 13.19 0.05
C GLY A 168 -14.01 11.92 -0.67
N PHE A 169 -13.55 10.78 -0.17
CA PHE A 169 -14.04 9.44 -0.52
C PHE A 169 -14.49 8.72 0.76
N ASP A 170 -15.37 7.73 0.60
CA ASP A 170 -15.89 6.93 1.72
C ASP A 170 -15.01 5.69 1.95
N GLY A 171 -15.03 5.15 3.18
CA GLY A 171 -14.32 3.91 3.49
C GLY A 171 -12.81 4.03 3.71
N ALA A 172 -12.30 5.20 4.11
CA ALA A 172 -10.90 5.34 4.51
C ALA A 172 -10.52 4.32 5.60
N HIS A 173 -9.32 3.75 5.53
CA HIS A 173 -8.86 2.64 6.38
C HIS A 173 -9.51 1.28 6.05
N ASP A 174 -10.03 1.14 4.84
CA ASP A 174 -10.21 -0.13 4.14
C ASP A 174 -9.20 -0.17 2.99
N ALA A 175 -8.37 -1.21 2.96
CA ALA A 175 -7.29 -1.32 1.98
C ALA A 175 -7.79 -1.16 0.54
N MET A 176 -8.95 -1.73 0.17
CA MET A 176 -9.44 -1.63 -1.21
C MET A 176 -9.93 -0.22 -1.54
N ALA A 177 -10.64 0.44 -0.62
CA ALA A 177 -11.06 1.83 -0.81
C ALA A 177 -9.85 2.77 -0.97
N ASP A 178 -8.83 2.60 -0.13
CA ASP A 178 -7.62 3.42 -0.18
C ASP A 178 -6.81 3.17 -1.46
N ILE A 179 -6.77 1.94 -1.98
CA ILE A 179 -6.12 1.62 -3.26
C ILE A 179 -6.88 2.22 -4.44
N VAL A 180 -8.21 2.16 -4.45
CA VAL A 180 -9.04 2.79 -5.49
C VAL A 180 -8.80 4.30 -5.50
N ALA A 181 -8.85 4.94 -4.33
CA ALA A 181 -8.57 6.37 -4.21
C ALA A 181 -7.14 6.72 -4.64
N THR A 182 -6.15 5.88 -4.32
CA THR A 182 -4.76 6.05 -4.75
C THR A 182 -4.62 5.93 -6.27
N LYS A 183 -5.27 4.95 -6.89
CA LYS A 183 -5.33 4.79 -8.35
C LYS A 183 -5.89 6.04 -9.03
N GLU A 184 -7.02 6.53 -8.55
CA GLU A 184 -7.65 7.74 -9.08
C GLU A 184 -6.74 8.96 -8.93
N CYS A 185 -6.14 9.15 -7.75
CA CYS A 185 -5.17 10.22 -7.52
C CYS A 185 -3.99 10.13 -8.51
N PHE A 186 -3.42 8.95 -8.68
CA PHE A 186 -2.28 8.74 -9.57
C PHE A 186 -2.58 9.13 -11.01
N PHE A 187 -3.67 8.61 -11.59
CA PHE A 187 -4.03 8.93 -12.98
C PHE A 187 -4.38 10.41 -13.14
N GLU A 188 -5.01 11.03 -12.14
CA GLU A 188 -5.29 12.46 -12.18
C GLU A 188 -4.01 13.32 -12.09
N LEU A 189 -3.03 12.90 -11.28
CA LEU A 189 -1.72 13.55 -11.19
C LEU A 189 -0.96 13.49 -12.52
N LEU A 190 -1.01 12.34 -13.22
CA LEU A 190 -0.45 12.18 -14.56
C LEU A 190 -1.18 13.07 -15.57
N ARG A 191 -2.51 13.06 -15.57
CA ARG A 191 -3.34 13.86 -16.48
C ARG A 191 -3.08 15.36 -16.33
N ARG A 192 -2.88 15.83 -15.10
CA ARG A 192 -2.53 17.23 -14.80
C ARG A 192 -1.05 17.57 -15.02
N GLY A 193 -0.21 16.57 -15.30
CA GLY A 193 1.23 16.75 -15.47
C GLY A 193 1.98 17.14 -14.19
N ILE A 194 1.37 16.90 -13.03
CA ILE A 194 1.96 17.15 -11.69
C ILE A 194 3.04 16.12 -11.41
N VAL A 195 2.78 14.87 -11.79
CA VAL A 195 3.76 13.78 -11.73
C VAL A 195 4.11 13.33 -13.13
N ARG A 196 5.37 12.98 -13.33
CA ARG A 196 5.88 12.40 -14.58
C ARG A 196 6.65 11.14 -14.24
N LEU A 197 6.31 10.06 -14.91
CA LEU A 197 7.07 8.81 -14.84
C LEU A 197 8.28 8.98 -15.76
N GLN A 198 9.47 8.77 -15.21
CA GLN A 198 10.74 8.77 -15.94
C GLN A 198 11.06 7.38 -16.46
#